data_AF-A0A843HC15-F1
#
_entry.id   AF-A0A843HC15-F1
#
_cell.length_a   1.000
_cell.length_b   1.000
_cell.length_c   1.000
_cell.angle_alpha   90.00
_cell.angle_beta   90.00
_cell.angle_gamma   90.00
#
_symmetry.space_group_name_H-M   'P 1'
#
loop_
_entity.id
_entity.type
_entity.pdbx_description
1 polymer ?
#
loop_
_entity_poly.entity_id
_entity_poly.type
_entity_poly.pdbx_seq_one_letter_code
_entity_poly.pdbx_strand_id
1 'polypeptide(L)'
;MLTVEVGNSWDDFLQKEYTKLYYQKMDVFIEKEYSNKTIYPPEEDIFNAFKLTPLSDIKVVILGQDPYHEKNQAHGLAFSTPEGNPIPRSLSNIFKEIRNEYGYKIPHSGCLDKWAKQGVFLLNTVLTVEEANANSHSGCGW
;
A
#
# COMPACT_ATOMS: atom_id res chain seq x y z
N MET A 1 12.23 -11.74 -6.64
CA MET A 1 12.41 -12.17 -5.24
C MET A 1 12.06 -10.96 -4.42
N LEU A 2 10.89 -10.96 -3.75
CA LEU A 2 10.31 -9.82 -3.02
C LEU A 2 11.08 -9.46 -1.74
N THR A 3 12.32 -9.90 -1.60
CA THR A 3 13.24 -9.47 -0.57
C THR A 3 13.73 -8.06 -0.90
N VAL A 4 13.17 -7.07 -0.21
CA VAL A 4 13.52 -5.66 -0.39
C VAL A 4 14.12 -5.15 0.92
N GLU A 5 15.28 -4.50 0.84
CA GLU A 5 15.74 -3.62 1.91
C GLU A 5 15.03 -2.27 1.75
N VAL A 6 14.15 -1.93 2.68
CA VAL A 6 13.44 -0.65 2.68
C VAL A 6 14.32 0.49 3.21
N GLY A 7 15.47 0.16 3.82
CA GLY A 7 16.51 1.10 4.23
C GLY A 7 16.22 1.80 5.55
N ASN A 8 15.42 1.19 6.42
CA ASN A 8 15.04 1.77 7.71
C ASN A 8 14.74 0.70 8.77
N SER A 9 14.24 1.11 9.94
CA SER A 9 13.94 0.26 11.10
C SER A 9 13.03 -0.96 10.83
N TRP A 10 12.35 -1.01 9.68
CA TRP A 10 11.55 -2.17 9.28
C TRP A 10 12.38 -3.36 8.79
N ASP A 11 13.60 -3.15 8.30
CA ASP A 11 14.42 -4.22 7.72
C ASP A 11 14.65 -5.37 8.70
N ASP A 12 14.92 -5.06 9.97
CA ASP A 12 15.10 -6.07 11.04
C ASP A 12 13.87 -6.97 11.25
N PHE A 13 12.68 -6.44 11.01
CA PHE A 13 11.43 -7.18 11.10
C PHE A 13 11.17 -7.97 9.81
N LEU A 14 11.26 -7.30 8.66
CA LEU A 14 11.00 -7.87 7.35
C LEU A 14 11.93 -9.05 7.04
N GLN A 15 13.23 -8.91 7.34
CA GLN A 15 14.21 -9.98 7.17
C GLN A 15 13.82 -11.26 7.90
N LYS A 16 13.22 -11.16 9.11
CA LYS A 16 12.75 -12.33 9.86
C LYS A 16 11.56 -12.99 9.17
N GLU A 17 10.63 -12.21 8.65
CA GLU A 17 9.46 -12.72 7.92
C GLU A 17 9.88 -13.39 6.60
N TYR A 18 10.87 -12.84 5.88
CA TYR A 18 11.37 -13.40 4.61
C TYR A 18 11.90 -14.82 4.72
N THR A 19 12.41 -15.21 5.89
CA THR A 19 12.91 -16.58 6.14
C THR A 19 11.81 -17.61 6.39
N LYS A 20 10.57 -17.17 6.64
CA LYS A 20 9.47 -18.07 6.99
C LYS A 20 8.89 -18.74 5.74
N LEU A 21 8.50 -20.00 5.89
CA LEU A 21 8.00 -20.81 4.79
C LEU A 21 6.75 -20.22 4.10
N TYR A 22 5.88 -19.55 4.85
CA TYR A 22 4.68 -18.94 4.27
C TYR A 22 5.07 -17.79 3.32
N TYR A 23 6.05 -16.97 3.71
CA TYR A 23 6.51 -15.85 2.91
C TYR A 23 7.19 -16.34 1.63
N GLN A 24 8.07 -17.34 1.72
CA GLN A 24 8.72 -17.93 0.54
C GLN A 24 7.71 -18.52 -0.47
N LYS A 25 6.63 -19.14 0.02
CA LYS A 25 5.54 -19.63 -0.85
C LYS A 25 4.78 -18.49 -1.50
N MET A 26 4.48 -17.43 -0.73
CA MET A 26 3.83 -16.23 -1.23
C MET A 26 4.71 -15.53 -2.27
N ASP A 27 6.02 -15.39 -2.04
CA ASP A 27 6.97 -14.74 -2.95
C ASP A 27 6.96 -15.41 -4.32
N VAL A 28 7.13 -16.74 -4.35
CA VAL A 28 7.05 -17.52 -5.60
C VAL A 28 5.69 -17.37 -6.30
N PHE A 29 4.59 -17.29 -5.53
CA PHE A 29 3.27 -17.03 -6.10
C PHE A 29 3.19 -15.65 -6.74
N ILE A 30 3.63 -14.60 -6.04
CA ILE A 30 3.57 -13.22 -6.51
C ILE A 30 4.50 -13.01 -7.73
N GLU A 31 5.72 -13.54 -7.71
CA GLU A 31 6.64 -13.51 -8.86
C GLU A 31 5.99 -14.10 -10.12
N LYS A 32 5.28 -15.22 -9.95
CA LYS A 32 4.54 -15.85 -11.04
C LYS A 32 3.39 -14.97 -11.52
N GLU A 33 2.65 -14.34 -10.62
CA GLU A 33 1.54 -13.44 -10.99
C GLU A 33 2.06 -12.23 -11.80
N TYR A 34 3.11 -11.53 -11.36
CA TYR A 34 3.71 -10.43 -12.12
C TYR A 34 4.26 -10.86 -13.48
N SER A 35 4.72 -12.10 -13.63
CA SER A 35 5.23 -12.62 -14.90
C SER A 35 4.13 -12.95 -15.91
N ASN A 36 2.89 -13.17 -15.46
CA ASN A 36 1.81 -13.68 -16.31
C ASN A 36 0.60 -12.74 -16.44
N LYS A 37 0.47 -11.76 -15.54
CA LYS A 37 -0.69 -10.89 -15.41
C LYS A 37 -0.27 -9.46 -15.12
N THR A 38 -1.22 -8.52 -15.25
CA THR A 38 -1.03 -7.16 -14.75
C THR A 38 -1.41 -7.13 -13.27
N ILE A 39 -0.41 -6.93 -12.42
CA ILE A 39 -0.57 -6.86 -10.97
C ILE A 39 -0.25 -5.43 -10.50
N TYR A 40 -1.02 -4.95 -9.53
CA TYR A 40 -0.83 -3.66 -8.88
C TYR A 40 -0.51 -3.80 -7.39
N PRO A 41 0.28 -2.88 -6.82
CA PRO A 41 1.01 -1.80 -7.50
C PRO A 41 2.19 -2.35 -8.35
N PRO A 42 2.99 -1.52 -9.04
CA PRO A 42 4.30 -1.96 -9.55
C PRO A 42 5.15 -2.62 -8.43
N GLU A 43 6.01 -3.58 -8.80
CA GLU A 43 6.75 -4.40 -7.82
C GLU A 43 7.60 -3.55 -6.87
N GLU A 44 8.23 -2.49 -7.40
CA GLU A 44 9.03 -1.54 -6.64
C GLU A 44 8.22 -0.77 -5.58
N ASP A 45 6.91 -0.67 -5.75
CA ASP A 45 6.04 0.12 -4.89
C ASP A 45 5.37 -0.69 -3.78
N ILE A 46 5.42 -2.04 -3.82
CA ILE A 46 4.73 -2.94 -2.87
C ILE A 46 4.97 -2.53 -1.40
N PHE A 47 6.21 -2.16 -1.07
CA PHE A 47 6.63 -1.82 0.29
C PHE A 47 6.68 -0.30 0.57
N ASN A 48 6.04 0.55 -0.23
CA ASN A 48 6.12 2.01 -0.06
C ASN A 48 5.62 2.49 1.31
N ALA A 49 4.59 1.87 1.89
CA ALA A 49 4.14 2.19 3.27
C ALA A 49 5.28 2.07 4.29
N PHE A 50 6.09 1.02 4.18
CA PHE A 50 7.23 0.74 5.07
C PHE A 50 8.40 1.69 4.79
N LYS A 51 8.68 1.99 3.51
CA LYS A 51 9.73 2.94 3.12
C LYS A 51 9.46 4.35 3.62
N LEU A 52 8.21 4.82 3.47
CA LEU A 52 7.81 6.19 3.79
C LEU A 52 7.53 6.42 5.28
N THR A 53 7.26 5.36 6.04
CA THR A 53 6.93 5.46 7.47
C THR A 53 7.79 4.49 8.27
N PRO A 54 9.01 4.88 8.69
CA PRO A 54 9.84 4.08 9.58
C PRO A 54 9.09 3.71 10.86
N LEU A 55 9.29 2.49 11.37
CA LEU A 55 8.65 1.98 12.59
C LEU A 55 8.78 2.94 13.79
N SER A 56 9.93 3.61 13.93
CA SER A 56 10.17 4.61 15.00
C SER A 56 9.30 5.86 14.91
N ASP A 57 8.79 6.17 13.70
CA ASP A 57 8.13 7.43 13.39
C ASP A 57 6.60 7.28 13.33
N ILE A 58 6.09 6.06 13.46
CA ILE A 58 4.65 5.76 13.41
C ILE A 58 3.93 6.40 14.59
N LYS A 59 2.90 7.19 14.25
CA LYS A 59 1.98 7.84 15.20
C LYS A 59 0.54 7.33 15.04
N VAL A 60 0.15 7.02 13.80
CA VAL A 60 -1.19 6.57 13.45
C VAL A 60 -1.06 5.42 12.46
N VAL A 61 -1.90 4.39 12.61
CA VAL A 61 -2.02 3.30 11.63
C VAL A 61 -3.42 3.38 11.01
N ILE A 62 -3.49 3.44 9.69
CA ILE A 62 -4.74 3.37 8.93
C ILE A 62 -4.67 2.11 8.07
N LEU A 63 -5.60 1.19 8.32
CA LEU A 63 -5.68 -0.08 7.62
C LEU A 63 -6.63 0.01 6.42
N GLY A 64 -6.13 -0.39 5.25
CA GLY A 64 -6.94 -0.74 4.09
C GLY A 64 -6.98 -2.25 3.88
N GLN A 65 -7.71 -2.69 2.86
CA GLN A 65 -7.93 -4.11 2.57
C GLN A 65 -6.90 -4.62 1.56
N ASP A 66 -7.09 -4.30 0.29
CA ASP A 66 -6.19 -4.57 -0.84
C ASP A 66 -5.92 -3.29 -1.64
N PRO A 67 -4.93 -3.27 -2.54
CA PRO A 67 -4.67 -2.11 -3.38
C PRO A 67 -5.83 -1.84 -4.35
N TYR A 68 -5.90 -0.62 -4.88
CA TYR A 68 -6.79 -0.37 -6.02
C TYR A 68 -6.39 -1.23 -7.23
N HIS A 69 -7.37 -1.87 -7.85
CA HIS A 69 -7.18 -2.83 -8.94
C HIS A 69 -7.26 -2.20 -10.35
N GLU A 70 -7.35 -0.88 -10.44
CA GLU A 70 -7.38 -0.16 -11.72
C GLU A 70 -6.02 0.47 -12.04
N LYS A 71 -5.75 0.62 -13.34
CA LYS A 71 -4.50 1.16 -13.84
C LYS A 71 -4.15 2.51 -13.23
N ASN A 72 -2.89 2.61 -12.80
CA ASN A 72 -2.27 3.80 -12.20
C ASN A 72 -2.91 4.27 -10.88
N GLN A 73 -3.72 3.46 -10.19
CA GLN A 73 -4.33 3.89 -8.92
C GLN A 73 -3.53 3.49 -7.68
N ALA A 74 -2.96 2.30 -7.64
CA ALA A 74 -2.19 1.84 -6.49
C ALA A 74 -0.70 2.19 -6.61
N HIS A 75 -0.11 2.61 -5.48
CA HIS A 75 1.33 2.90 -5.35
C HIS A 75 1.88 2.48 -3.98
N GLY A 76 1.31 1.43 -3.40
CA GLY A 76 1.79 0.83 -2.14
C GLY A 76 1.39 1.55 -0.85
N LEU A 77 0.39 2.44 -0.91
CA LEU A 77 -0.20 3.10 0.26
C LEU A 77 -1.72 2.88 0.29
N ALA A 78 -2.26 2.50 1.45
CA ALA A 78 -3.71 2.37 1.64
C ALA A 78 -4.44 3.68 1.32
N PHE A 79 -5.59 3.58 0.64
CA PHE A 79 -6.46 4.68 0.20
C PHE A 79 -5.88 5.70 -0.79
N SER A 80 -4.55 5.82 -0.88
CA SER A 80 -3.87 6.85 -1.67
C SER A 80 -3.78 6.49 -3.15
N THR A 81 -3.77 7.51 -4.01
CA THR A 81 -3.44 7.40 -5.43
C THR A 81 -2.27 8.31 -5.80
N PRO A 82 -1.48 8.00 -6.84
CA PRO A 82 -0.42 8.90 -7.30
C PRO A 82 -0.95 10.28 -7.70
N GLU A 83 -0.07 11.28 -7.67
CA GLU A 83 -0.37 12.64 -8.12
C GLU A 83 -0.92 12.65 -9.56
N GLY A 84 -1.91 13.51 -9.81
CA GLY A 84 -2.57 13.63 -11.11
C GLY A 84 -3.64 12.58 -11.42
N ASN A 85 -3.74 11.50 -10.64
CA ASN A 85 -4.81 10.53 -10.81
C ASN A 85 -6.12 10.95 -10.13
N PRO A 86 -7.28 10.48 -10.61
CA PRO A 86 -8.57 10.76 -9.99
C PRO A 86 -8.63 10.28 -8.54
N ILE A 87 -9.25 11.08 -7.67
CA ILE A 87 -9.48 10.71 -6.26
C ILE A 87 -10.55 9.61 -6.22
N PRO A 88 -10.26 8.41 -5.66
CA PRO A 88 -11.23 7.34 -5.55
C PRO A 88 -12.38 7.70 -4.60
N ARG A 89 -13.52 7.03 -4.76
CA ARG A 89 -14.73 7.33 -3.97
C ARG A 89 -14.48 7.22 -2.46
N SER A 90 -13.76 6.20 -2.02
CA SER A 90 -13.43 6.00 -0.60
C SER A 90 -12.61 7.16 -0.04
N LEU A 91 -11.55 7.58 -0.75
CA LEU A 91 -10.74 8.73 -0.34
C LEU A 91 -11.52 10.05 -0.40
N SER A 92 -12.40 10.22 -1.40
CA SER A 92 -13.30 11.38 -1.47
C SER A 92 -14.21 11.46 -0.23
N ASN A 93 -14.69 10.33 0.27
CA ASN A 93 -15.49 10.29 1.49
C ASN A 93 -14.66 10.64 2.74
N ILE A 94 -13.41 10.15 2.84
CA ILE A 94 -12.48 10.54 3.91
C ILE A 94 -12.26 12.06 3.91
N PHE A 95 -11.99 12.67 2.76
CA PHE A 95 -11.80 14.12 2.67
C PHE A 95 -13.06 14.92 3.00
N LYS A 96 -14.26 14.41 2.62
CA LYS A 96 -15.52 15.04 3.02
C LYS A 96 -15.70 15.02 4.53
N GLU A 97 -15.37 13.91 5.18
CA GLU A 97 -15.45 13.79 6.63
C GLU A 97 -14.50 14.77 7.33
N ILE A 98 -13.23 14.82 6.89
CA ILE A 98 -12.25 15.77 7.40
C ILE A 98 -12.72 17.22 7.22
N ARG A 99 -13.33 17.56 6.09
CA ARG A 99 -13.92 18.89 5.86
C ARG A 99 -15.09 19.14 6.80
N ASN A 100 -15.98 18.18 6.98
CA ASN A 100 -17.19 18.36 7.78
C ASN A 100 -16.83 18.57 9.26
N GLU A 101 -15.87 17.81 9.78
CA GLU A 101 -15.44 17.87 11.18
C GLU A 101 -14.55 19.09 11.46
N TYR A 102 -13.55 19.35 10.60
CA TYR A 102 -12.50 20.34 10.89
C TYR A 102 -12.51 21.58 9.98
N GLY A 103 -13.40 21.64 8.98
CA GLY A 103 -13.51 22.77 8.05
C GLY A 103 -12.40 22.85 6.99
N TYR A 104 -11.53 21.85 6.87
CA TYR A 104 -10.45 21.85 5.88
C TYR A 104 -10.96 21.76 4.44
N LYS A 105 -10.28 22.44 3.51
CA LYS A 105 -10.58 22.31 2.08
C LYS A 105 -10.24 20.91 1.57
N ILE A 106 -11.09 20.36 0.72
CA ILE A 106 -10.83 19.07 0.06
C ILE A 106 -9.64 19.23 -0.89
N PRO A 107 -8.58 18.41 -0.76
CA PRO A 107 -7.43 18.45 -1.66
C PRO A 107 -7.82 18.14 -3.11
N HIS A 108 -7.04 18.67 -4.05
CA HIS A 108 -7.16 18.35 -5.47
C HIS A 108 -6.44 17.05 -5.86
N SER A 109 -5.61 16.51 -4.96
CA SER A 109 -4.82 15.29 -5.17
C SER A 109 -5.22 14.20 -4.17
N GLY A 110 -5.14 12.94 -4.62
CA GLY A 110 -5.32 11.74 -3.80
C GLY A 110 -4.01 11.20 -3.20
N CYS A 111 -2.88 11.88 -3.43
CA CYS A 111 -1.59 11.44 -2.91
C CYS A 111 -1.46 11.75 -1.41
N LEU A 112 -1.21 10.71 -0.62
CA LEU A 112 -1.12 10.76 0.84
C LEU A 112 0.32 10.63 1.36
N ASP A 113 1.33 10.77 0.49
CA ASP A 113 2.75 10.80 0.86
C ASP A 113 3.04 11.75 2.03
N LYS A 114 2.36 12.90 2.06
CA LYS A 114 2.52 13.90 3.11
C LYS A 114 2.07 13.36 4.48
N TRP A 115 1.06 12.51 4.52
CA TRP A 115 0.62 11.86 5.76
C TRP A 115 1.62 10.77 6.17
N ALA A 116 2.05 9.93 5.22
CA ALA A 116 3.05 8.89 5.47
C ALA A 116 4.33 9.47 6.10
N LYS A 117 4.90 10.52 5.48
CA LYS A 117 6.10 11.23 5.97
C LYS A 117 5.92 11.93 7.33
N GLN A 118 4.69 12.04 7.84
CA GLN A 118 4.39 12.61 9.16
C GLN A 118 4.14 11.55 10.25
N GLY A 119 4.23 10.27 9.90
CA GLY A 119 4.02 9.14 10.81
C GLY A 119 2.66 8.43 10.66
N VAL A 120 1.94 8.66 9.56
CA VAL A 120 0.68 7.94 9.29
C VAL A 120 0.98 6.71 8.44
N PHE A 121 1.03 5.55 9.08
CA PHE A 121 1.30 4.29 8.41
C PHE A 121 0.04 3.78 7.68
N LEU A 122 0.02 3.96 6.35
CA LEU A 122 -1.09 3.63 5.46
C LEU A 122 -0.92 2.22 4.89
N LEU A 123 -1.28 1.20 5.65
CA LEU A 123 -1.01 -0.21 5.33
C LEU A 123 -2.28 -0.91 4.83
N ASN A 124 -2.20 -1.57 3.68
CA ASN A 124 -3.21 -2.57 3.29
C ASN A 124 -2.89 -3.92 3.93
N THR A 125 -3.91 -4.70 4.28
CA THR A 125 -3.71 -6.07 4.76
C THR A 125 -3.24 -7.03 3.67
N VAL A 126 -3.52 -6.71 2.40
CA VAL A 126 -3.05 -7.42 1.21
C VAL A 126 -2.27 -6.39 0.37
N LEU A 127 -1.04 -6.68 -0.04
CA LEU A 127 -0.17 -5.67 -0.66
C LEU A 127 -0.20 -5.66 -2.19
N THR A 128 -0.86 -6.62 -2.82
CA THR A 128 -0.92 -6.77 -4.28
C THR A 128 -2.31 -7.19 -4.75
N VAL A 129 -2.69 -6.88 -5.98
CA VAL A 129 -3.96 -7.29 -6.60
C VAL A 129 -3.81 -7.42 -8.11
N GLU A 130 -4.50 -8.38 -8.72
CA GLU A 130 -4.64 -8.47 -10.18
C GLU A 130 -5.57 -7.36 -10.73
N GLU A 131 -5.22 -6.80 -11.89
CA GLU A 131 -6.01 -5.79 -12.59
C GLU A 131 -7.48 -6.21 -12.73
N ALA A 132 -8.40 -5.29 -12.43
CA ALA A 132 -9.84 -5.48 -12.48
C ALA A 132 -10.39 -6.67 -11.65
N ASN A 133 -9.59 -7.26 -10.76
CA ASN A 133 -9.94 -8.44 -9.97
C ASN A 133 -9.68 -8.20 -8.48
N ALA A 134 -10.55 -7.42 -7.85
CA ALA A 134 -10.48 -7.10 -6.43
C ALA A 134 -10.38 -8.36 -5.55
N ASN A 135 -9.57 -8.32 -4.48
CA ASN A 135 -9.29 -9.43 -3.56
C ASN A 135 -8.66 -10.69 -4.19
N SER A 136 -8.19 -10.63 -5.43
CA SER A 136 -7.56 -11.76 -6.14
C SER A 136 -6.39 -12.40 -5.39
N HIS A 137 -5.61 -11.62 -4.65
CA HIS A 137 -4.47 -12.12 -3.87
C HIS A 137 -4.79 -12.25 -2.37
N SER A 138 -6.07 -12.19 -1.98
CA SER A 138 -6.47 -12.43 -0.59
C SER A 138 -6.14 -13.87 -0.17
N GLY A 139 -5.52 -14.03 1.01
CA GLY A 139 -5.13 -15.34 1.54
C GLY A 139 -3.91 -15.98 0.85
N CYS A 140 -3.18 -15.26 -0.02
CA CYS A 140 -1.95 -15.78 -0.64
C CYS A 140 -0.75 -15.80 0.32
N GLY A 141 -0.83 -15.09 1.45
CA GLY A 141 0.20 -15.07 2.49
C GLY A 141 0.59 -13.67 2.99
N TRP A 142 0.05 -12.60 2.40
CA TRP A 142 0.17 -11.24 2.94
C TRP A 142 -0.43 -11.17 4.35
#